data_AF-A0A831JXT3-F1
#
_entry.id   AF-A0A831JXT3-F1
#
_cell.length_a   1.000
_cell.length_b   1.000
_cell.length_c   1.000
_cell.angle_alpha   90.00
_cell.angle_beta   90.00
_cell.angle_gamma   90.00
#
_symmetry.space_group_name_H-M   'P 1'
#
loop_
_entity.id
_entity.type
_entity.pdbx_description
1 polymer ?
#
loop_
_entity_poly.entity_id
_entity_poly.type
_entity_poly.pdbx_seq_one_letter_code
_entity_poly.pdbx_strand_id
1 'polypeptide(L)'
;MGLEIITDELINHLLETAKTVENPRARKKRDSGNERVTYILSDIEGNRFNLYLRQNYKPGMEDAFSCGLSFLLPSGETFTLIRYNGPSHNHPNRLEREKLGYVCHIHRSNKRYLDETGKADGFAEATKRYSTLEGALYCLMEDCNISGLTANPDQAVLF
;
A
#
# COMPACT_ATOMS: atom_id res chain seq x y z
N MET A 1 7.54 -20.40 11.42
CA MET A 1 7.42 -18.92 11.50
C MET A 1 6.54 -18.45 10.34
N GLY A 2 5.65 -17.47 10.53
CA GLY A 2 4.73 -17.04 9.46
C GLY A 2 5.42 -16.44 8.22
N LEU A 3 6.63 -15.91 8.37
CA LEU A 3 7.39 -15.28 7.29
C LEU A 3 8.20 -16.26 6.42
N GLU A 4 8.38 -17.51 6.85
CA GLU A 4 9.18 -18.51 6.10
C GLU A 4 8.54 -18.90 4.77
N ILE A 5 7.22 -18.73 4.65
CA ILE A 5 6.46 -18.99 3.41
C ILE A 5 6.55 -17.84 2.40
N ILE A 6 7.08 -16.68 2.80
CA ILE A 6 7.13 -15.51 1.93
C ILE A 6 8.27 -15.67 0.92
N THR A 7 7.88 -15.83 -0.34
CA THR A 7 8.77 -15.79 -1.51
C THR A 7 8.29 -14.71 -2.48
N ASP A 8 9.15 -14.31 -3.42
CA ASP A 8 8.75 -13.33 -4.44
C ASP A 8 7.65 -13.89 -5.35
N GLU A 9 7.64 -15.20 -5.61
CA GLU A 9 6.56 -15.87 -6.34
C GLU A 9 5.23 -15.78 -5.59
N LEU A 10 5.22 -16.03 -4.27
CA LEU A 10 4.01 -15.87 -3.46
C LEU A 10 3.56 -14.41 -3.42
N ILE A 11 4.49 -13.45 -3.25
CA ILE A 11 4.16 -12.03 -3.24
C ILE A 11 3.50 -11.63 -4.56
N ASN A 12 4.06 -12.04 -5.70
CA ASN A 12 3.53 -11.72 -7.02
C ASN A 12 2.17 -12.38 -7.24
N HIS A 13 2.03 -13.66 -6.89
CA HIS A 13 0.74 -14.37 -6.94
C HIS A 13 -0.33 -13.64 -6.13
N LEU A 14 -0.04 -13.26 -4.89
CA LEU A 14 -0.96 -12.52 -4.03
C LEU A 14 -1.31 -11.13 -4.57
N LEU A 15 -0.38 -10.45 -5.25
CA LEU A 15 -0.66 -9.15 -5.88
C LEU A 15 -1.58 -9.32 -7.10
N GLU A 16 -1.33 -10.32 -7.94
CA GLU A 16 -2.05 -10.57 -9.20
C GLU A 16 -3.41 -11.22 -9.01
N THR A 17 -3.62 -12.00 -7.95
CA THR A 17 -4.92 -12.65 -7.69
C THR A 17 -6.01 -11.62 -7.40
N ALA A 18 -7.17 -11.75 -8.04
CA ALA A 18 -8.29 -10.82 -7.87
C ALA A 18 -8.90 -10.88 -6.46
N LYS A 19 -9.28 -9.72 -5.92
CA LYS A 19 -9.74 -9.57 -4.53
C LYS A 19 -11.03 -8.76 -4.48
N THR A 20 -11.92 -9.11 -3.55
CA THR A 20 -13.19 -8.39 -3.35
C THR A 20 -13.28 -7.84 -1.94
N VAL A 21 -13.71 -6.59 -1.81
CA VAL A 21 -13.93 -5.92 -0.53
C VAL A 21 -15.19 -6.46 0.14
N GLU A 22 -15.06 -6.90 1.39
CA GLU A 22 -16.15 -7.50 2.16
C GLU A 22 -16.94 -6.48 2.98
N ASN A 23 -16.28 -5.40 3.38
CA ASN A 23 -16.83 -4.37 4.25
C ASN A 23 -16.79 -2.97 3.59
N PRO A 24 -17.48 -2.75 2.46
CA PRO A 24 -17.39 -1.49 1.70
C PRO A 24 -17.82 -0.25 2.50
N ARG A 25 -18.55 -0.44 3.61
CA ARG A 25 -18.99 0.61 4.53
C ARG A 25 -18.09 0.76 5.76
N ALA A 26 -16.83 0.34 5.68
CA ALA A 26 -15.87 0.49 6.77
C ALA A 26 -15.80 1.96 7.25
N ARG A 27 -15.85 2.15 8.58
CA ARG A 27 -15.88 3.49 9.17
C ARG A 27 -14.48 4.09 9.22
N LYS A 28 -14.37 5.32 8.74
CA LYS A 28 -13.20 6.17 8.94
C LYS A 28 -13.05 6.49 10.43
N LYS A 29 -11.84 6.34 10.96
CA LYS A 29 -11.46 6.72 12.32
C LYS A 29 -10.54 7.92 12.25
N ARG A 30 -10.84 8.96 13.02
CA ARG A 30 -9.96 10.13 13.16
C ARG A 30 -9.28 10.09 14.52
N ASP A 31 -7.97 10.23 14.52
CA ASP A 31 -7.13 10.27 15.70
C ASP A 31 -5.92 11.18 15.47
N SER A 32 -5.73 12.15 16.36
CA SER A 32 -4.53 13.00 16.41
C SER A 32 -4.17 13.65 15.06
N GLY A 33 -5.18 14.09 14.30
CA GLY A 33 -5.03 14.71 12.97
C GLY A 33 -4.88 13.72 11.81
N ASN A 34 -4.91 12.42 12.07
CA ASN A 34 -4.90 11.38 11.03
C ASN A 34 -6.30 10.79 10.87
N GLU A 35 -6.73 10.58 9.63
CA GLU A 35 -7.87 9.72 9.31
C GLU A 35 -7.34 8.38 8.81
N ARG A 36 -7.94 7.28 9.27
CA ARG A 36 -7.60 5.91 8.87
C ARG A 36 -8.86 5.13 8.55
N VAL A 37 -8.78 4.25 7.56
CA VAL A 37 -9.81 3.23 7.29
C VAL A 37 -9.11 1.95 6.82
N THR A 38 -9.67 0.81 7.21
CA THR A 38 -9.20 -0.51 6.80
C THR A 38 -10.38 -1.30 6.26
N TYR A 39 -10.24 -1.78 5.03
CA TYR A 39 -11.15 -2.69 4.38
C TYR A 39 -10.59 -4.10 4.46
N ILE A 40 -11.48 -5.07 4.69
CA ILE A 40 -11.18 -6.50 4.67
C ILE A 40 -11.51 -7.00 3.28
N LEU A 41 -10.56 -7.71 2.68
CA LEU A 41 -10.70 -8.31 1.36
C LEU A 41 -10.46 -9.80 1.44
N SER A 42 -11.04 -10.53 0.49
CA SER A 42 -10.73 -11.93 0.23
C SER A 42 -10.57 -12.19 -1.25
N ASP A 43 -9.84 -13.25 -1.59
CA ASP A 43 -9.78 -13.80 -2.94
C ASP A 43 -10.53 -15.15 -3.05
N ILE A 44 -10.48 -15.75 -4.24
CA ILE A 44 -11.13 -17.04 -4.52
C ILE A 44 -10.44 -18.24 -3.85
N GLU A 45 -9.18 -18.08 -3.43
CA GLU A 45 -8.38 -19.10 -2.77
C GLU A 45 -8.59 -19.09 -1.24
N GLY A 46 -9.36 -18.14 -0.73
CA GLY A 46 -9.64 -17.98 0.69
C GLY A 46 -8.58 -17.16 1.45
N ASN A 47 -7.62 -16.56 0.74
CA ASN A 47 -6.66 -15.64 1.35
C ASN A 47 -7.39 -14.39 1.85
N ARG A 48 -6.88 -13.81 2.94
CA ARG A 48 -7.46 -12.63 3.59
C ARG A 48 -6.48 -11.48 3.52
N PHE A 49 -6.98 -10.29 3.23
CA PHE A 49 -6.16 -9.09 3.08
C PHE A 49 -6.76 -7.89 3.80
N ASN A 50 -5.90 -6.95 4.15
CA ASN A 50 -6.29 -5.62 4.60
C ASN A 50 -5.85 -4.58 3.56
N LEU A 51 -6.82 -3.87 2.99
CA LEU A 51 -6.59 -2.63 2.27
C LEU A 51 -6.72 -1.49 3.27
N TYR A 52 -5.63 -0.79 3.54
CA TYR A 52 -5.60 0.29 4.52
C TYR A 52 -5.30 1.63 3.87
N LEU A 53 -5.95 2.67 4.35
CA LEU A 53 -5.75 4.05 3.92
C LEU A 53 -5.46 4.92 5.15
N ARG A 54 -4.62 5.92 4.95
CA ARG A 54 -4.30 6.94 5.95
C ARG A 54 -4.08 8.30 5.27
N GLN A 55 -4.69 9.35 5.82
CA GLN A 55 -4.44 10.75 5.47
C GLN A 55 -4.09 11.54 6.72
N ASN A 56 -3.05 12.37 6.67
CA ASN A 56 -2.82 13.41 7.68
C ASN A 56 -3.50 14.71 7.24
N TYR A 57 -4.22 15.35 8.17
CA TYR A 57 -4.97 16.60 7.96
C TYR A 57 -4.42 17.76 8.79
N LYS A 58 -3.26 17.60 9.45
CA LYS A 58 -2.59 18.72 10.10
C LYS A 58 -2.13 19.73 9.04
N PRO A 59 -2.18 21.04 9.31
CA PRO A 59 -1.68 22.06 8.37
C PRO A 59 -0.24 21.77 7.96
N GLY A 60 0.04 21.80 6.65
CA GLY A 60 1.37 21.52 6.09
C GLY A 60 1.74 20.03 6.01
N MET A 61 0.77 19.13 6.20
CA MET A 61 0.96 17.67 6.12
C MET A 61 0.03 17.03 5.08
N GLU A 62 -0.45 17.81 4.12
CA GLU A 62 -1.37 17.38 3.06
C GLU A 62 -0.75 16.23 2.23
N ASP A 63 0.56 16.29 2.00
CA ASP A 63 1.36 15.26 1.31
C ASP A 63 1.60 13.98 2.13
N ALA A 64 1.23 13.97 3.41
CA ALA A 64 1.45 12.84 4.31
C ALA A 64 0.27 11.87 4.27
N PHE A 65 0.15 11.18 3.15
CA PHE A 65 -0.84 10.12 2.92
C PHE A 65 -0.19 8.78 2.56
N SER A 66 -0.95 7.71 2.75
CA SER A 66 -0.56 6.37 2.32
C SER A 66 -1.77 5.47 2.14
N CYS A 67 -1.75 4.59 1.15
CA CYS A 67 -2.61 3.40 1.09
C CYS A 67 -1.80 2.15 0.78
N GLY A 68 -2.23 0.99 1.25
CA GLY A 68 -1.49 -0.24 1.01
C GLY A 68 -2.34 -1.48 1.18
N LEU A 69 -1.80 -2.59 0.70
CA LEU A 69 -2.40 -3.91 0.79
C LEU A 69 -1.49 -4.80 1.64
N SER A 70 -2.05 -5.45 2.65
CA SER A 70 -1.36 -6.48 3.42
C SER A 70 -2.10 -7.81 3.39
N PHE A 71 -1.34 -8.88 3.37
CA PHE A 71 -1.82 -10.26 3.48
C PHE A 71 -1.87 -10.66 4.96
N LEU A 72 -2.96 -11.32 5.38
CA LEU A 72 -3.08 -11.91 6.71
C LEU A 72 -2.46 -13.30 6.69
N LEU A 73 -1.31 -13.44 7.36
CA LEU A 73 -0.62 -14.71 7.50
C LEU A 73 -1.44 -15.69 8.34
N PRO A 74 -1.23 -17.01 8.18
CA PRO A 74 -1.82 -18.03 9.05
C PRO A 74 -1.49 -17.85 10.54
N SER A 75 -0.37 -17.18 10.86
CA SER A 75 0.01 -16.82 12.24
C SER A 75 -0.88 -15.73 12.85
N GLY A 76 -1.72 -15.06 12.06
CA GLY A 76 -2.52 -13.90 12.45
C GLY A 76 -1.79 -12.56 12.27
N GLU A 77 -0.51 -12.58 11.88
CA GLU A 77 0.27 -11.38 11.58
C GLU A 77 -0.05 -10.85 10.19
N THR A 78 0.11 -9.54 9.99
CA THR A 78 -0.06 -8.92 8.66
C THR A 78 1.27 -8.69 7.98
N PHE A 79 1.37 -9.09 6.72
CA PHE A 79 2.52 -8.84 5.85
C PHE A 79 2.15 -7.83 4.76
N THR A 80 2.75 -6.65 4.76
CA THR A 80 2.52 -5.64 3.70
C THR A 80 3.07 -6.17 2.38
N LEU A 81 2.26 -6.18 1.32
CA LEU A 81 2.66 -6.57 -0.03
C LEU A 81 3.12 -5.35 -0.84
N ILE A 82 2.33 -4.28 -0.78
CA ILE A 82 2.55 -3.05 -1.53
C ILE A 82 1.99 -1.85 -0.76
N ARG A 83 2.64 -0.68 -0.88
CA ARG A 83 2.20 0.56 -0.23
C ARG A 83 2.54 1.78 -1.09
N TYR A 84 1.56 2.64 -1.29
CA TYR A 84 1.61 3.86 -2.06
C TYR A 84 1.65 5.04 -1.09
N ASN A 85 2.62 5.93 -1.24
CA ASN A 85 2.83 7.06 -0.32
C ASN A 85 2.87 8.38 -1.08
N GLY A 86 2.39 9.43 -0.41
CA GLY A 86 2.61 10.81 -0.84
C GLY A 86 4.04 11.31 -0.58
N PRO A 87 4.40 12.50 -1.08
CA PRO A 87 5.76 13.04 -1.10
C PRO A 87 6.22 13.65 0.24
N SER A 88 5.66 13.20 1.37
CA SER A 88 5.90 13.80 2.70
C SER A 88 7.31 13.67 3.27
N HIS A 89 8.15 12.79 2.72
CA HIS A 89 9.50 12.57 3.21
C HIS A 89 10.42 12.01 2.12
N ASN A 90 11.72 12.18 2.34
CA ASN A 90 12.74 11.59 1.48
C ASN A 90 12.96 10.11 1.85
N HIS A 91 12.47 9.20 1.02
CA HIS A 91 12.56 7.76 1.27
C HIS A 91 13.95 7.19 0.90
N PRO A 92 14.64 6.47 1.82
CA PRO A 92 15.91 5.83 1.54
C PRO A 92 15.76 4.36 1.11
N ASN A 93 16.23 4.03 -0.09
CA ASN A 93 16.44 2.65 -0.52
C ASN A 93 17.82 2.19 0.00
N ARG A 94 17.82 1.54 1.17
CA ARG A 94 19.06 1.28 1.93
C ARG A 94 20.04 0.36 1.22
N LEU A 95 19.53 -0.69 0.55
CA LEU A 95 20.37 -1.65 -0.16
C LEU A 95 20.97 -1.05 -1.43
N GLU A 96 20.24 -0.15 -2.08
CA GLU A 96 20.64 0.58 -3.29
C GLU A 96 21.50 1.81 -2.96
N ARG A 97 21.52 2.24 -1.68
CA ARG A 97 22.21 3.45 -1.21
C ARG A 97 21.71 4.72 -1.90
N GLU A 98 20.42 4.73 -2.23
CA GLU A 98 19.76 5.82 -2.95
C GLU A 98 18.66 6.47 -2.10
N LYS A 99 18.29 7.69 -2.50
CA LYS A 99 17.22 8.47 -1.88
C LYS A 99 16.30 8.99 -2.98
N LEU A 100 15.00 8.74 -2.85
CA LEU A 100 14.02 9.08 -3.89
C LEU A 100 13.68 10.57 -3.97
N GLY A 101 13.98 11.34 -2.91
CA GLY A 101 13.54 12.73 -2.79
C GLY A 101 12.10 12.84 -2.24
N TYR A 102 11.57 14.06 -2.26
CA TYR A 102 10.21 14.37 -1.81
C TYR A 102 9.23 14.15 -2.97
N VAL A 103 9.02 12.89 -3.35
CA VAL A 103 8.17 12.46 -4.45
C VAL A 103 7.22 11.35 -4.00
N CYS A 104 6.07 11.23 -4.67
CA CYS A 104 5.23 10.05 -4.51
C CYS A 104 6.04 8.80 -4.85
N HIS A 105 5.84 7.73 -4.09
CA HIS A 105 6.59 6.50 -4.27
C HIS A 105 5.79 5.27 -3.85
N ILE A 106 6.07 4.16 -4.52
CA ILE A 106 5.41 2.88 -4.30
C ILE A 106 6.43 1.94 -3.70
N HIS A 107 6.16 1.46 -2.49
CA HIS A 107 6.89 0.36 -1.87
C HIS A 107 6.38 -0.96 -2.41
N ARG A 108 7.29 -1.85 -2.81
CA ARG A 108 6.97 -3.23 -3.16
C ARG A 108 7.79 -4.17 -2.29
N SER A 109 7.09 -5.04 -1.57
CA SER A 109 7.76 -6.06 -0.77
C SER A 109 8.51 -7.03 -1.65
N ASN A 110 9.72 -7.39 -1.23
CA ASN A 110 10.53 -8.42 -1.90
C ASN A 110 11.37 -9.19 -0.89
N LYS A 111 11.78 -10.39 -1.29
CA LYS A 111 12.52 -11.34 -0.45
C LYS A 111 13.90 -10.81 -0.09
N ARG A 112 14.60 -10.17 -1.03
CA ARG A 112 15.93 -9.59 -0.79
C ARG A 112 15.92 -8.59 0.37
N TYR A 113 14.97 -7.67 0.38
CA TYR A 113 14.81 -6.68 1.44
C TYR A 113 14.41 -7.31 2.78
N LEU A 114 13.54 -8.32 2.75
CA LEU A 114 13.18 -9.07 3.96
C LEU A 114 14.42 -9.75 4.58
N ASP A 115 15.24 -10.41 3.75
CA ASP A 115 16.39 -11.19 4.21
C ASP A 115 17.54 -10.30 4.71
N GLU A 116 17.83 -9.22 4.01
CA GLU A 116 18.96 -8.34 4.34
C GLU A 116 18.63 -7.32 5.44
N THR A 117 17.36 -6.93 5.59
CA THR A 117 16.97 -5.81 6.49
C THR A 117 15.88 -6.14 7.51
N GLY A 118 15.21 -7.28 7.38
CA GLY A 118 14.03 -7.63 8.18
C GLY A 118 12.77 -6.83 7.82
N LYS A 119 12.81 -5.99 6.77
CA LYS A 119 11.69 -5.16 6.32
C LYS A 119 11.44 -5.35 4.83
N ALA A 120 10.51 -6.24 4.50
CA ALA A 120 10.20 -6.57 3.11
C ALA A 120 9.79 -5.35 2.27
N ASP A 121 8.97 -4.45 2.83
CA ASP A 121 8.48 -3.23 2.16
C ASP A 121 9.49 -2.07 2.20
N GLY A 122 10.77 -2.34 2.44
CA GLY A 122 11.80 -1.31 2.57
C GLY A 122 12.28 -0.72 1.23
N PHE A 123 11.98 -1.35 0.10
CA PHE A 123 12.29 -0.85 -1.24
C PHE A 123 11.12 -0.04 -1.78
N ALA A 124 11.39 1.10 -2.43
CA ALA A 124 10.37 1.88 -3.11
C ALA A 124 10.87 2.47 -4.44
N GLU A 125 9.93 2.74 -5.34
CA GLU A 125 10.17 3.39 -6.63
C GLU A 125 9.38 4.71 -6.70
N ALA A 126 10.03 5.76 -7.20
CA ALA A 126 9.37 7.04 -7.44
C ALA A 126 8.30 6.90 -8.53
N THR A 127 7.20 7.63 -8.41
CA THR A 127 6.09 7.56 -9.36
C THR A 127 5.44 8.92 -9.60
N LYS A 128 4.85 9.07 -10.78
CA LYS A 128 4.01 10.20 -11.18
C LYS A 128 2.55 9.82 -11.43
N ARG A 129 2.18 8.56 -11.14
CA ARG A 129 0.84 8.02 -11.42
C ARG A 129 -0.26 8.62 -10.54
N TYR A 130 0.12 9.23 -9.42
CA TYR A 130 -0.77 9.90 -8.50
C TYR A 130 -0.03 11.01 -7.74
N SER A 131 -0.82 11.91 -7.19
CA SER A 131 -0.47 13.02 -6.31
C SER A 131 -1.40 13.09 -5.10
N THR A 132 -2.54 12.38 -5.12
CA THR A 132 -3.50 12.34 -4.00
C THR A 132 -3.66 10.93 -3.43
N LEU A 133 -4.25 10.82 -2.23
CA LEU A 133 -4.63 9.54 -1.64
C LEU A 133 -5.68 8.79 -2.49
N GLU A 134 -6.60 9.50 -3.13
CA GLU A 134 -7.63 8.87 -3.98
C GLU A 134 -7.02 8.32 -5.26
N GLY A 135 -6.14 9.09 -5.92
CA GLY A 135 -5.38 8.60 -7.09
C GLY A 135 -4.45 7.44 -6.73
N ALA A 136 -3.83 7.45 -5.55
CA ALA A 136 -3.04 6.34 -5.04
C ALA A 136 -3.90 5.08 -4.82
N LEU A 137 -5.09 5.24 -4.24
CA LEU A 137 -6.06 4.15 -4.05
C LEU A 137 -6.51 3.57 -5.39
N TYR A 138 -6.81 4.42 -6.37
CA TYR A 138 -7.15 4.00 -7.73
C TYR A 138 -6.02 3.15 -8.33
N CYS A 139 -4.78 3.64 -8.29
CA CYS A 139 -3.62 2.89 -8.80
C CYS A 139 -3.44 1.55 -8.08
N LEU A 140 -3.59 1.52 -6.75
CA LEU A 140 -3.49 0.30 -5.97
C LEU A 140 -4.58 -0.70 -6.37
N MET A 141 -5.82 -0.24 -6.53
CA MET A 141 -6.95 -1.10 -6.93
C MET A 141 -6.73 -1.73 -8.30
N GLU A 142 -6.25 -0.96 -9.27
CA GLU A 142 -5.90 -1.46 -10.61
C GLU A 142 -4.74 -2.45 -10.55
N ASP A 143 -3.64 -2.09 -9.89
CA ASP A 143 -2.43 -2.93 -9.84
C ASP A 143 -2.63 -4.24 -9.07
N CYS A 144 -3.62 -4.30 -8.18
CA CYS A 144 -3.88 -5.44 -7.31
C CYS A 144 -5.22 -6.14 -7.56
N ASN A 145 -5.88 -5.84 -8.69
CA ASN A 145 -7.15 -6.44 -9.12
C ASN A 145 -8.24 -6.40 -8.02
N ILE A 146 -8.43 -5.24 -7.38
CA ILE A 146 -9.37 -5.06 -6.27
C ILE A 146 -10.71 -4.52 -6.77
N SER A 147 -11.79 -5.20 -6.37
CA SER A 147 -13.17 -4.77 -6.63
C SER A 147 -13.97 -4.57 -5.34
N GLY A 148 -15.18 -4.01 -5.46
CA GLY A 148 -16.08 -3.75 -4.32
C GLY A 148 -15.88 -2.38 -3.64
N LEU A 149 -15.04 -1.52 -4.22
CA LEU A 149 -14.90 -0.09 -3.88
C LEU A 149 -14.85 0.73 -5.16
N THR A 150 -14.98 2.05 -5.01
CA THR A 150 -14.80 3.01 -6.09
C THR A 150 -13.77 4.04 -5.65
N ALA A 151 -12.83 4.34 -6.54
CA ALA A 151 -11.86 5.42 -6.43
C ALA A 151 -11.76 6.09 -7.79
N ASN A 152 -11.49 7.39 -7.83
CA ASN A 152 -11.25 8.10 -9.08
C ASN A 152 -9.74 8.25 -9.32
N PRO A 153 -9.26 8.14 -10.57
CA PRO A 153 -7.90 8.53 -10.89
C PRO A 153 -7.73 10.03 -10.66
N ASP A 154 -6.49 10.46 -10.39
CA ASP A 154 -6.18 11.90 -10.43
C ASP A 154 -6.45 12.42 -11.84
N GLN A 155 -7.13 13.57 -11.95
CA GLN A 155 -7.37 14.19 -13.25
C GLN A 155 -6.05 14.67 -13.85
N ALA A 156 -5.90 14.50 -15.16
CA ALA A 156 -4.83 15.16 -15.88
C ALA A 156 -5.00 16.67 -15.67
N VAL A 157 -3.96 17.33 -15.14
CA VAL A 157 -3.92 18.79 -15.09
C VAL A 157 -3.88 19.26 -16.55
N LEU A 158 -5.02 19.72 -17.08
CA LEU A 158 -5.08 20.43 -18.35
C LEU A 158 -4.36 21.77 -18.11
N PHE A 159 -3.12 21.86 -18.60
CA PHE A 159 -2.36 23.11 -18.62
C PHE A 159 -2.82 24.01 -19.77
#